data_AF-A0A235FCC1-F1
#
_entry.id   AF-A0A235FCC1-F1
#
_cell.length_a   1.000
_cell.length_b   1.000
_cell.length_c   1.000
_cell.angle_alpha   90.00
_cell.angle_beta   90.00
_cell.angle_gamma   90.00
#
_symmetry.space_group_name_H-M   'P 1'
#
loop_
_entity.id
_entity.type
_entity.pdbx_description
1 polymer ?
#
loop_
_entity_poly.entity_id
_entity_poly.type
_entity_poly.pdbx_seq_one_letter_code
_entity_poly.pdbx_strand_id
1 'polypeptide(L)'
;MQLRRYQKSYGIIVLLSLLTIFTSCSQQNNTEIKENKTQEVSKEKAATVENKKSAPEYEADKTTSETAVSSSDPATSTPAVTSVNGDFDYSKYPPIVVDGGDMSGYREQSVRVDIGFGDREYWAFTNEYGQLIRVEAKKIIIQNPNTEHVTSSGRYYSDEAKVPGTESQELDEGHVIADSLGGVSNAYNITPQDSILNRHGDQAYMEKVIRDAGGCTDFVAVIQYPNTQTQIPNHYKYTYKIQGRSVTDEFDNVNPDEVNKNLGKTTGTSSTPPKTVKVPAPDQTASSNEDVSKVDTNHNGNVTIAEAKAAGFKMPITRDSWLYKYMDDRDGDGLVGE
;
A
#
# COMPACT_ATOMS: atom_id res chain seq x y z
N MET A 1 56.34 -0.31 48.90
CA MET A 1 57.23 -0.22 47.71
C MET A 1 56.63 0.80 46.76
N GLN A 2 57.32 1.95 46.66
CA GLN A 2 57.38 2.94 45.56
C GLN A 2 56.14 3.26 44.68
N LEU A 3 55.71 4.51 44.80
CA LEU A 3 55.10 5.37 43.77
C LEU A 3 55.82 5.30 42.40
N ARG A 4 55.11 5.56 41.30
CA ARG A 4 55.38 6.73 40.41
C ARG A 4 54.34 6.91 39.28
N ARG A 5 53.92 8.19 39.15
CA ARG A 5 53.32 8.82 37.97
C ARG A 5 54.38 9.12 36.90
N TYR A 6 53.98 9.20 35.63
CA TYR A 6 54.61 10.00 34.55
C TYR A 6 53.56 10.13 33.42
N GLN A 7 52.87 11.25 33.16
CA GLN A 7 53.20 12.55 32.55
C GLN A 7 53.73 12.53 31.10
N LYS A 8 52.87 13.07 30.20
CA LYS A 8 53.07 14.00 29.06
C LYS A 8 53.96 13.59 27.86
N SER A 9 53.47 13.80 26.63
CA SER A 9 53.69 15.05 25.85
C SER A 9 53.25 14.93 24.38
N TYR A 10 52.74 16.05 23.85
CA TYR A 10 52.44 16.32 22.44
C TYR A 10 53.71 16.37 21.57
N GLY A 11 53.58 16.07 20.27
CA GLY A 11 54.62 16.32 19.26
C GLY A 11 54.05 16.29 17.83
N ILE A 12 53.91 17.48 17.24
CA ILE A 12 53.58 17.75 15.83
C ILE A 12 54.80 17.40 14.95
N ILE A 13 54.59 16.72 13.81
CA ILE A 13 55.50 16.77 12.66
C ILE A 13 54.69 16.89 11.36
N VAL A 14 54.86 18.04 10.69
CA VAL A 14 54.52 18.31 9.30
C VAL A 14 55.73 17.95 8.44
N LEU A 15 55.55 17.26 7.30
CA LEU A 15 56.44 17.45 6.15
C LEU A 15 55.77 17.09 4.81
N LEU A 16 55.79 18.08 3.91
CA LEU A 16 55.42 18.05 2.49
C LEU A 16 56.47 17.34 1.60
N SER A 17 56.04 16.76 0.47
CA SER A 17 56.53 16.97 -0.92
C SER A 17 55.83 15.96 -1.87
N LEU A 18 55.02 16.36 -2.86
CA LEU A 18 55.34 16.86 -4.24
C LEU A 18 56.25 15.87 -5.01
N LEU A 19 56.02 15.41 -6.25
CA LEU A 19 55.38 16.01 -7.44
C LEU A 19 55.24 14.98 -8.62
N THR A 20 54.04 14.83 -9.20
CA THR A 20 53.67 14.82 -10.67
C THR A 20 54.26 13.82 -11.71
N ILE A 21 53.83 13.68 -13.00
CA ILE A 21 52.87 14.29 -13.99
C ILE A 21 52.42 13.13 -14.93
N PHE A 22 51.28 13.10 -15.64
CA PHE A 22 51.07 13.53 -17.04
C PHE A 22 49.55 13.47 -17.36
N THR A 23 48.86 14.62 -17.42
CA THR A 23 48.52 15.48 -18.59
C THR A 23 47.32 15.01 -19.43
N SER A 24 46.25 15.77 -19.20
CA SER A 24 45.10 16.03 -20.06
C SER A 24 45.41 17.21 -21.01
N CYS A 25 44.79 17.23 -22.19
CA CYS A 25 44.39 18.43 -22.95
C CYS A 25 42.96 18.15 -23.43
N SER A 26 41.90 18.83 -22.95
CA SER A 26 41.42 20.20 -23.30
C SER A 26 41.05 20.34 -24.80
N GLN A 27 39.99 21.04 -25.24
CA GLN A 27 38.98 21.88 -24.59
C GLN A 27 37.81 22.13 -25.60
N GLN A 28 36.67 22.58 -25.05
CA GLN A 28 35.41 23.09 -25.63
C GLN A 28 35.47 24.03 -26.86
N ASN A 29 34.42 24.00 -27.71
CA ASN A 29 33.41 25.07 -27.78
C ASN A 29 32.24 24.81 -28.77
N ASN A 30 31.03 24.92 -28.21
CA ASN A 30 29.71 25.40 -28.66
C ASN A 30 29.44 25.97 -30.08
N THR A 31 28.30 25.50 -30.63
CA THR A 31 27.15 26.23 -31.22
C THR A 31 27.10 26.56 -32.74
N GLU A 32 26.08 25.93 -33.37
CA GLU A 32 25.17 26.36 -34.44
C GLU A 32 25.51 26.42 -35.95
N ILE A 33 24.57 25.78 -36.69
CA ILE A 33 23.90 26.20 -37.93
C ILE A 33 24.47 25.76 -39.31
N LYS A 34 23.63 24.93 -39.95
CA LYS A 34 23.21 24.86 -41.39
C LYS A 34 23.89 23.91 -42.41
N GLU A 35 22.95 23.30 -43.14
CA GLU A 35 22.93 23.00 -44.58
C GLU A 35 23.57 21.72 -45.13
N ASN A 36 22.74 20.68 -45.15
CA ASN A 36 22.31 19.88 -46.30
C ASN A 36 22.95 20.15 -47.69
N LYS A 37 23.67 19.16 -48.24
CA LYS A 37 23.61 18.67 -49.66
C LYS A 37 24.58 17.49 -49.82
N THR A 38 24.10 16.26 -50.03
CA THR A 38 23.76 15.64 -51.34
C THR A 38 24.99 15.31 -52.20
N GLN A 39 25.33 14.02 -52.28
CA GLN A 39 25.38 13.14 -53.47
C GLN A 39 26.27 11.92 -53.16
N GLU A 40 25.77 10.68 -53.11
CA GLU A 40 25.49 9.78 -54.26
C GLU A 40 26.76 9.59 -55.12
N VAL A 41 27.33 8.41 -55.37
CA VAL A 41 26.86 7.22 -56.10
C VAL A 41 27.97 6.16 -55.92
N SER A 42 27.73 4.87 -55.66
CA SER A 42 27.65 3.83 -56.71
C SER A 42 27.54 2.43 -56.09
N LYS A 43 26.72 1.60 -56.73
CA LYS A 43 26.49 0.16 -56.48
C LYS A 43 27.36 -0.68 -57.40
N GLU A 44 27.89 -1.80 -56.89
CA GLU A 44 27.90 -3.16 -57.50
C GLU A 44 28.61 -4.10 -56.49
N LYS A 45 27.99 -5.12 -55.86
CA LYS A 45 27.55 -6.46 -56.34
C LYS A 45 28.58 -7.11 -57.28
N ALA A 46 29.02 -8.35 -57.17
CA ALA A 46 28.69 -9.53 -56.36
C ALA A 46 29.82 -10.56 -56.57
N ALA A 47 29.99 -11.54 -55.66
CA ALA A 47 30.05 -12.98 -55.98
C ALA A 47 30.69 -13.82 -54.84
N THR A 48 29.80 -14.57 -54.18
CA THR A 48 29.93 -15.78 -53.38
C THR A 48 30.45 -16.98 -54.20
N VAL A 49 31.20 -17.92 -53.59
CA VAL A 49 31.09 -19.43 -53.67
C VAL A 49 32.02 -19.98 -52.55
N GLU A 50 31.60 -20.56 -51.41
CA GLU A 50 30.96 -21.84 -51.06
C GLU A 50 31.74 -23.14 -51.39
N ASN A 51 32.15 -23.95 -50.39
CA ASN A 51 31.95 -25.42 -50.42
C ASN A 51 32.24 -26.18 -49.09
N LYS A 52 31.17 -26.78 -48.55
CA LYS A 52 30.95 -28.18 -48.09
C LYS A 52 31.93 -28.99 -47.21
N LYS A 53 31.37 -29.39 -46.05
CA LYS A 53 30.98 -30.76 -45.59
C LYS A 53 32.07 -31.74 -45.09
N SER A 54 31.96 -32.19 -43.83
CA SER A 54 31.52 -33.56 -43.42
C SER A 54 31.62 -33.80 -41.89
N ALA A 55 30.64 -34.53 -41.34
CA ALA A 55 30.61 -35.14 -40.00
C ALA A 55 31.42 -36.46 -39.95
N PRO A 56 31.58 -37.13 -38.77
CA PRO A 56 30.64 -38.20 -38.39
C PRO A 56 30.36 -38.40 -36.87
N GLU A 57 29.42 -39.31 -36.61
CA GLU A 57 28.75 -39.80 -35.38
C GLU A 57 29.55 -40.75 -34.46
N TYR A 58 29.10 -40.90 -33.19
CA TYR A 58 28.74 -42.16 -32.47
C TYR A 58 28.11 -41.78 -31.09
N GLU A 59 26.82 -41.98 -30.80
CA GLU A 59 26.07 -43.13 -30.25
C GLU A 59 26.50 -43.78 -28.90
N ALA A 60 25.56 -43.67 -27.93
CA ALA A 60 25.03 -44.64 -26.95
C ALA A 60 25.92 -45.29 -25.87
N ASP A 61 25.55 -45.15 -24.58
CA ASP A 61 24.91 -46.24 -23.82
C ASP A 61 24.22 -45.76 -22.52
N LYS A 62 23.17 -46.50 -22.18
CA LYS A 62 22.17 -46.48 -21.12
C LYS A 62 22.73 -47.16 -19.85
N THR A 63 22.27 -46.77 -18.65
CA THR A 63 21.79 -47.70 -17.59
C THR A 63 21.34 -46.98 -16.31
N THR A 64 20.12 -47.34 -15.94
CA THR A 64 19.36 -47.21 -14.69
C THR A 64 20.08 -47.68 -13.42
N SER A 65 19.92 -46.95 -12.31
CA SER A 65 19.67 -47.56 -10.99
C SER A 65 19.05 -46.58 -10.00
N GLU A 66 17.97 -47.07 -9.41
CA GLU A 66 17.19 -46.54 -8.31
C GLU A 66 18.02 -46.48 -7.02
N THR A 67 17.83 -45.45 -6.20
CA THR A 67 17.76 -45.60 -4.73
C THR A 67 17.03 -44.38 -4.16
N ALA A 68 15.94 -44.67 -3.47
CA ALA A 68 15.07 -43.75 -2.77
C ALA A 68 15.82 -43.01 -1.65
N VAL A 69 15.64 -41.69 -1.57
CA VAL A 69 15.75 -40.95 -0.32
C VAL A 69 14.47 -40.14 -0.16
N SER A 70 13.71 -40.54 0.84
CA SER A 70 12.47 -39.95 1.30
C SER A 70 12.75 -38.56 1.88
N SER A 71 12.51 -37.53 1.08
CA SER A 71 12.34 -36.15 1.57
C SER A 71 10.85 -35.85 1.56
N SER A 72 10.24 -35.85 2.73
CA SER A 72 8.87 -35.40 2.94
C SER A 72 8.80 -33.88 2.74
N ASP A 73 8.56 -33.45 1.52
CA ASP A 73 8.15 -32.08 1.25
C ASP A 73 6.77 -31.83 1.89
N PRO A 74 6.58 -30.71 2.61
CA PRO A 74 5.28 -30.33 3.14
C PRO A 74 4.37 -29.97 1.96
N ALA A 75 3.19 -30.57 1.95
CA ALA A 75 2.15 -30.36 0.97
C ALA A 75 2.00 -28.87 0.61
N THR A 76 2.36 -28.53 -0.62
CA THR A 76 2.02 -27.26 -1.25
C THR A 76 0.49 -27.19 -1.31
N SER A 77 -0.11 -26.51 -0.34
CA SER A 77 -1.52 -26.16 -0.37
C SER A 77 -1.76 -25.33 -1.63
N THR A 78 -2.44 -25.91 -2.60
CA THR A 78 -2.94 -25.17 -3.77
C THR A 78 -3.89 -24.09 -3.23
N PRO A 79 -3.59 -22.78 -3.40
CA PRO A 79 -4.42 -21.72 -2.84
C PRO A 79 -5.81 -21.76 -3.46
N ALA A 80 -6.83 -21.59 -2.62
CA ALA A 80 -8.23 -21.59 -3.04
C ALA A 80 -8.48 -20.47 -4.06
N VAL A 81 -8.87 -20.85 -5.27
CA VAL A 81 -9.02 -19.98 -6.47
C VAL A 81 -10.31 -19.14 -6.42
N THR A 82 -10.69 -18.61 -5.27
CA THR A 82 -11.97 -17.88 -5.13
C THR A 82 -11.73 -16.53 -4.49
N SER A 83 -12.11 -15.46 -5.20
CA SER A 83 -12.10 -14.10 -4.67
C SER A 83 -12.99 -13.97 -3.44
N VAL A 84 -12.72 -12.93 -2.66
CA VAL A 84 -13.43 -12.63 -1.40
C VAL A 84 -14.95 -12.60 -1.60
N ASN A 85 -15.43 -11.95 -2.67
CA ASN A 85 -16.86 -11.78 -2.95
C ASN A 85 -17.36 -12.61 -4.14
N GLY A 86 -16.52 -13.44 -4.76
CA GLY A 86 -16.87 -14.23 -5.96
C GLY A 86 -17.03 -13.42 -7.26
N ASP A 87 -16.73 -12.13 -7.24
CA ASP A 87 -16.85 -11.18 -8.36
C ASP A 87 -15.55 -11.00 -9.17
N PHE A 88 -14.47 -11.66 -8.77
CA PHE A 88 -13.14 -11.47 -9.35
C PHE A 88 -12.47 -12.81 -9.65
N ASP A 89 -11.96 -12.94 -10.87
CA ASP A 89 -11.41 -14.19 -11.37
C ASP A 89 -9.89 -14.21 -11.23
N TYR A 90 -9.41 -14.86 -10.16
CA TYR A 90 -7.98 -14.99 -9.86
C TYR A 90 -7.23 -15.77 -10.96
N SER A 91 -7.91 -16.64 -11.72
CA SER A 91 -7.25 -17.49 -12.72
C SER A 91 -6.63 -16.70 -13.87
N LYS A 92 -7.07 -15.45 -14.08
CA LYS A 92 -6.50 -14.52 -15.05
C LYS A 92 -5.15 -13.94 -14.65
N TYR A 93 -4.76 -14.10 -13.39
CA TYR A 93 -3.56 -13.49 -12.81
C TYR A 93 -2.64 -14.59 -12.27
N PRO A 94 -1.59 -14.98 -13.01
CA PRO A 94 -0.61 -15.94 -12.52
C PRO A 94 0.04 -15.44 -11.22
N PRO A 95 0.21 -16.30 -10.20
CA PRO A 95 0.88 -15.91 -8.97
C PRO A 95 2.39 -15.78 -9.20
N ILE A 96 2.99 -14.75 -8.60
CA ILE A 96 4.44 -14.64 -8.44
C ILE A 96 4.77 -14.39 -6.96
N VAL A 97 6.03 -14.62 -6.58
CA VAL A 97 6.53 -14.33 -5.24
C VAL A 97 7.44 -13.12 -5.32
N VAL A 98 7.20 -12.15 -4.44
CA VAL A 98 7.99 -10.93 -4.31
C VAL A 98 8.32 -10.78 -2.83
N ASP A 99 9.57 -10.47 -2.52
CA ASP A 99 9.97 -10.26 -1.12
C ASP A 99 9.16 -9.09 -0.54
N GLY A 100 8.66 -9.25 0.68
CA GLY A 100 7.80 -8.22 1.30
C GLY A 100 8.53 -6.90 1.58
N GLY A 101 9.86 -6.92 1.67
CA GLY A 101 10.71 -5.74 1.82
C GLY A 101 11.41 -5.32 0.54
N ASP A 102 11.02 -5.87 -0.62
CA ASP A 102 11.57 -5.42 -1.90
C ASP A 102 11.19 -3.96 -2.14
N MET A 103 12.20 -3.09 -2.04
CA MET A 103 12.05 -1.66 -2.24
C MET A 103 11.98 -1.26 -3.74
N SER A 104 12.10 -2.22 -4.65
CA SER A 104 11.92 -1.94 -6.07
C SER A 104 10.51 -1.41 -6.32
N GLY A 105 10.39 -0.34 -7.12
CA GLY A 105 9.09 0.23 -7.50
C GLY A 105 8.43 -0.46 -8.68
N TYR A 106 9.03 -1.53 -9.19
CA TYR A 106 8.60 -2.20 -10.41
C TYR A 106 7.49 -3.22 -10.10
N ARG A 107 6.53 -3.33 -11.03
CA ARG A 107 5.51 -4.38 -11.00
C ARG A 107 5.43 -5.09 -12.34
N GLU A 108 5.32 -6.41 -12.26
CA GLU A 108 4.96 -7.29 -13.35
C GLU A 108 3.49 -7.07 -13.74
N GLN A 109 3.21 -7.32 -15.01
CA GLN A 109 1.89 -7.08 -15.61
C GLN A 109 0.98 -8.30 -15.42
N SER A 110 -0.30 -8.06 -15.14
CA SER A 110 -1.35 -9.09 -15.06
C SER A 110 -1.00 -10.26 -14.13
N VAL A 111 -0.35 -9.99 -13.00
CA VAL A 111 0.00 -11.00 -11.99
C VAL A 111 -0.78 -10.80 -10.70
N ARG A 112 -0.68 -11.78 -9.80
CA ARG A 112 -1.06 -11.62 -8.40
C ARG A 112 0.10 -11.92 -7.46
N VAL A 113 0.13 -11.24 -6.33
CA VAL A 113 1.19 -11.34 -5.31
C VAL A 113 0.54 -11.43 -3.93
N ASP A 114 1.05 -12.33 -3.09
CA ASP A 114 0.69 -12.30 -1.67
C ASP A 114 1.48 -11.19 -0.98
N ILE A 115 0.75 -10.25 -0.39
CA ILE A 115 1.26 -9.06 0.29
C ILE A 115 0.98 -9.09 1.80
N GLY A 116 0.61 -10.26 2.34
CA GLY A 116 0.46 -10.48 3.77
C GLY A 116 1.80 -10.76 4.45
N PHE A 117 2.02 -10.18 5.63
CA PHE A 117 3.19 -10.51 6.45
C PHE A 117 2.98 -11.83 7.21
N GLY A 118 3.95 -12.73 7.11
CA GLY A 118 3.93 -14.03 7.80
C GLY A 118 2.93 -14.99 7.17
N ASP A 119 2.09 -15.63 7.98
CA ASP A 119 1.09 -16.62 7.53
C ASP A 119 -0.24 -15.98 7.06
N ARG A 120 -0.23 -14.67 6.80
CA ARG A 120 -1.39 -13.95 6.25
C ARG A 120 -1.49 -14.22 4.75
N GLU A 121 -2.71 -14.21 4.23
CA GLU A 121 -2.99 -14.39 2.80
C GLU A 121 -3.75 -13.17 2.28
N TYR A 122 -3.02 -12.19 1.74
CA TYR A 122 -3.56 -10.95 1.20
C TYR A 122 -3.17 -10.84 -0.27
N TRP A 123 -4.12 -10.87 -1.20
CA TRP A 123 -3.82 -10.92 -2.62
C TRP A 123 -3.91 -9.55 -3.29
N ALA A 124 -2.80 -9.11 -3.89
CA ALA A 124 -2.72 -7.93 -4.74
C ALA A 124 -2.71 -8.31 -6.22
N PHE A 125 -3.32 -7.49 -7.08
CA PHE A 125 -3.49 -7.77 -8.51
C PHE A 125 -3.10 -6.59 -9.39
N THR A 126 -2.31 -6.85 -10.42
CA THR A 126 -1.91 -5.82 -11.40
C THR A 126 -2.62 -5.99 -12.73
N ASN A 127 -2.81 -4.90 -13.48
CA ASN A 127 -3.29 -4.96 -14.87
C ASN A 127 -2.14 -5.11 -15.89
N GLU A 128 -2.46 -5.05 -17.18
CA GLU A 128 -1.49 -5.13 -18.29
C GLU A 128 -0.48 -3.96 -18.34
N TYR A 129 -0.65 -2.94 -17.49
CA TYR A 129 0.25 -1.78 -17.36
C TYR A 129 1.06 -1.81 -16.06
N GLY A 130 0.96 -2.90 -15.27
CA GLY A 130 1.63 -3.00 -13.96
C GLY A 130 1.00 -2.10 -12.89
N GLN A 131 -0.20 -1.55 -13.14
CA GLN A 131 -0.93 -0.78 -12.14
C GLN A 131 -1.61 -1.72 -11.16
N LEU A 132 -1.52 -1.42 -9.86
CA LEU A 132 -2.18 -2.17 -8.80
C LEU A 132 -3.67 -1.83 -8.79
N ILE A 133 -4.52 -2.72 -9.30
CA ILE A 133 -5.94 -2.43 -9.53
C ILE A 133 -6.85 -2.96 -8.43
N ARG A 134 -6.39 -3.95 -7.66
CA ARG A 134 -7.20 -4.61 -6.64
C ARG A 134 -6.34 -5.25 -5.56
N VAL A 135 -6.79 -5.16 -4.32
CA VAL A 135 -6.24 -5.88 -3.17
C VAL A 135 -7.38 -6.56 -2.42
N GLU A 136 -7.20 -7.82 -2.05
CA GLU A 136 -8.21 -8.60 -1.35
C GLU A 136 -7.65 -9.37 -0.15
N ALA A 137 -8.40 -9.41 0.94
CA ALA A 137 -8.13 -10.28 2.08
C ALA A 137 -9.44 -10.79 2.67
N LYS A 138 -9.57 -12.11 2.85
CA LYS A 138 -10.73 -12.69 3.54
C LYS A 138 -10.84 -12.23 4.98
N LYS A 139 -9.69 -12.00 5.63
CA LYS A 139 -9.60 -11.53 7.01
C LYS A 139 -8.33 -10.71 7.19
N ILE A 140 -8.50 -9.49 7.67
CA ILE A 140 -7.40 -8.65 8.15
C ILE A 140 -7.07 -9.03 9.59
N ILE A 141 -5.81 -9.38 9.83
CA ILE A 141 -5.25 -9.72 11.14
C ILE A 141 -4.27 -8.62 11.53
N ILE A 142 -4.60 -7.90 12.60
CA ILE A 142 -3.78 -6.81 13.15
C ILE A 142 -2.37 -7.31 13.50
N GLN A 143 -1.37 -6.46 13.25
CA GLN A 143 0.01 -6.71 13.66
C GLN A 143 0.11 -6.93 15.17
N ASN A 144 0.94 -7.88 15.60
CA ASN A 144 1.23 -8.10 17.00
C ASN A 144 2.74 -7.96 17.29
N PRO A 145 3.20 -6.80 17.77
CA PRO A 145 4.63 -6.54 17.98
C PRO A 145 5.25 -7.40 19.11
N ASN A 146 4.45 -8.10 19.91
CA ASN A 146 4.95 -9.00 20.94
C ASN A 146 5.33 -10.39 20.41
N THR A 147 4.78 -10.77 19.25
CA THR A 147 4.96 -12.11 18.67
C THR A 147 5.56 -12.06 17.27
N GLU A 148 5.47 -10.92 16.59
CA GLU A 148 5.96 -10.71 15.24
C GLU A 148 7.22 -9.84 15.26
N HIS A 149 8.13 -10.12 14.33
CA HIS A 149 9.35 -9.34 14.19
C HIS A 149 9.05 -7.99 13.53
N VAL A 150 9.17 -6.92 14.32
CA VAL A 150 9.02 -5.54 13.86
C VAL A 150 10.24 -4.72 14.25
N THR A 151 10.50 -3.64 13.52
CA THR A 151 11.52 -2.65 13.86
C THR A 151 11.13 -1.90 15.14
N SER A 152 12.06 -1.09 15.68
CA SER A 152 11.77 -0.25 16.84
C SER A 152 10.68 0.80 16.61
N SER A 153 10.37 1.13 15.35
CA SER A 153 9.25 2.00 14.97
C SER A 153 7.94 1.25 14.73
N GLY A 154 7.91 -0.07 14.93
CA GLY A 154 6.72 -0.91 14.74
C GLY A 154 6.45 -1.31 13.29
N ARG A 155 7.45 -1.19 12.40
CA ARG A 155 7.30 -1.55 10.98
C ARG A 155 7.80 -2.95 10.70
N TYR A 156 7.25 -3.65 9.70
CA TYR A 156 7.80 -4.95 9.29
C TYR A 156 9.12 -4.79 8.53
N TYR A 157 9.24 -3.73 7.73
CA TYR A 157 10.41 -3.43 6.91
C TYR A 157 10.95 -2.04 7.21
N SER A 158 12.22 -1.80 6.87
CA SER A 158 12.88 -0.52 7.17
C SER A 158 12.42 0.63 6.29
N ASP A 159 11.91 0.33 5.10
CA ASP A 159 11.48 1.29 4.10
C ASP A 159 10.51 0.60 3.09
N GLU A 160 9.81 1.42 2.32
CA GLU A 160 8.81 1.03 1.33
C GLU A 160 9.36 1.03 -0.10
N ALA A 161 8.68 0.29 -0.98
CA ALA A 161 8.90 0.29 -2.41
C ALA A 161 8.78 1.67 -3.05
N LYS A 162 9.76 2.02 -3.90
CA LYS A 162 9.84 3.31 -4.59
C LYS A 162 9.06 3.30 -5.91
N VAL A 163 7.75 3.11 -5.81
CA VAL A 163 6.83 3.06 -6.96
C VAL A 163 6.85 4.41 -7.69
N PRO A 164 6.92 4.44 -9.05
CA PRO A 164 6.94 5.70 -9.79
C PRO A 164 5.81 6.66 -9.37
N GLY A 165 6.19 7.87 -8.95
CA GLY A 165 5.33 8.88 -8.34
C GLY A 165 5.72 9.19 -6.90
N THR A 166 6.28 8.24 -6.13
CA THR A 166 6.68 8.45 -4.73
C THR A 166 7.95 9.29 -4.58
N GLU A 167 8.61 9.66 -5.68
CA GLU A 167 9.68 10.65 -5.65
C GLU A 167 9.19 12.08 -5.34
N SER A 168 7.88 12.32 -5.48
CA SER A 168 7.26 13.60 -5.12
C SER A 168 7.21 13.77 -3.60
N GLN A 169 7.54 14.96 -3.11
CA GLN A 169 7.41 15.28 -1.67
C GLN A 169 5.95 15.41 -1.20
N GLU A 170 5.01 15.48 -2.14
CA GLU A 170 3.57 15.58 -1.87
C GLU A 170 2.89 14.21 -1.83
N LEU A 171 3.60 13.15 -2.26
CA LEU A 171 3.09 11.79 -2.31
C LEU A 171 3.94 10.88 -1.42
N ASP A 172 3.28 10.13 -0.56
CA ASP A 172 3.89 9.09 0.25
C ASP A 172 3.93 7.75 -0.49
N GLU A 173 4.78 6.84 0.00
CA GLU A 173 4.65 5.40 -0.21
C GLU A 173 3.43 4.84 0.55
N GLY A 174 2.22 5.24 0.14
CA GLY A 174 0.97 4.87 0.79
C GLY A 174 0.70 3.38 0.69
N HIS A 175 0.52 2.72 1.84
CA HIS A 175 0.13 1.32 1.88
C HIS A 175 -1.36 1.17 1.55
N VAL A 176 -1.72 0.17 0.75
CA VAL A 176 -3.14 -0.22 0.56
C VAL A 176 -3.66 -0.97 1.78
N ILE A 177 -2.84 -1.86 2.34
CA ILE A 177 -3.02 -2.45 3.67
C ILE A 177 -1.79 -2.09 4.51
N ALA A 178 -1.96 -1.26 5.54
CA ALA A 178 -0.85 -0.81 6.39
C ALA A 178 -0.10 -1.95 7.12
N ASP A 179 1.14 -1.66 7.53
CA ASP A 179 1.95 -2.49 8.46
C ASP A 179 1.11 -2.94 9.66
N SER A 180 0.37 -2.01 10.29
CA SER A 180 -0.46 -2.30 11.48
C SER A 180 -1.62 -3.27 11.20
N LEU A 181 -1.99 -3.46 9.94
CA LEU A 181 -3.03 -4.40 9.48
C LEU A 181 -2.43 -5.67 8.88
N GLY A 182 -1.10 -5.84 8.93
CA GLY A 182 -0.42 -7.03 8.48
C GLY A 182 0.06 -7.00 7.03
N GLY A 183 0.07 -5.85 6.36
CA GLY A 183 0.57 -5.72 4.98
C GLY A 183 2.08 -5.55 4.92
N VAL A 184 2.70 -6.00 3.83
CA VAL A 184 4.15 -5.82 3.56
C VAL A 184 4.43 -4.54 2.76
N SER A 185 5.72 -4.18 2.59
CA SER A 185 6.12 -2.88 2.03
C SER A 185 6.58 -2.92 0.56
N ASN A 186 6.35 -4.04 -0.15
CA ASN A 186 6.72 -4.18 -1.55
C ASN A 186 5.78 -3.43 -2.51
N ALA A 187 6.19 -3.28 -3.78
CA ALA A 187 5.44 -2.47 -4.75
C ALA A 187 3.97 -2.87 -4.90
N TYR A 188 3.61 -4.13 -4.66
CA TYR A 188 2.24 -4.65 -4.85
C TYR A 188 1.30 -4.29 -3.70
N ASN A 189 1.79 -3.64 -2.65
CA ASN A 189 0.98 -3.07 -1.57
C ASN A 189 1.19 -1.55 -1.40
N ILE A 190 2.07 -0.93 -2.19
CA ILE A 190 2.39 0.49 -2.11
C ILE A 190 1.84 1.22 -3.32
N THR A 191 1.26 2.40 -3.14
CA THR A 191 0.86 3.33 -4.20
C THR A 191 1.31 4.74 -3.86
N PRO A 192 1.73 5.57 -4.84
CA PRO A 192 1.90 7.00 -4.61
C PRO A 192 0.57 7.63 -4.17
N GLN A 193 0.51 8.10 -2.93
CA GLN A 193 -0.71 8.61 -2.32
C GLN A 193 -0.48 9.98 -1.69
N ASP A 194 -1.42 10.91 -1.83
CA ASP A 194 -1.32 12.23 -1.21
C ASP A 194 -0.97 12.12 0.28
N SER A 195 0.09 12.83 0.70
CA SER A 195 0.63 12.66 2.05
C SER A 195 -0.35 13.04 3.16
N ILE A 196 -1.25 14.00 2.94
CA ILE A 196 -2.24 14.39 3.95
C ILE A 196 -3.36 13.35 3.98
N LEU A 197 -3.84 12.89 2.83
CA LEU A 197 -4.79 11.78 2.73
C LEU A 197 -4.28 10.52 3.44
N ASN A 198 -3.05 10.12 3.15
CA ASN A 198 -2.41 8.92 3.70
C ASN A 198 -2.22 8.99 5.22
N ARG A 199 -1.76 10.14 5.74
CA ARG A 199 -1.37 10.26 7.17
C ARG A 199 -2.52 10.69 8.08
N HIS A 200 -3.47 11.46 7.55
CA HIS A 200 -4.45 12.20 8.33
C HIS A 200 -5.86 12.26 7.71
N GLY A 201 -6.07 11.72 6.51
CA GLY A 201 -7.36 11.69 5.83
C GLY A 201 -8.07 10.35 5.93
N ASP A 202 -8.91 10.08 4.93
CA ASP A 202 -9.82 8.93 4.92
C ASP A 202 -9.09 7.58 4.96
N GLN A 203 -7.90 7.48 4.34
CA GLN A 203 -7.04 6.30 4.44
C GLN A 203 -6.68 6.00 5.92
N ALA A 204 -6.13 7.00 6.62
CA ALA A 204 -5.73 6.85 8.02
C ALA A 204 -6.92 6.56 8.95
N TYR A 205 -8.07 7.17 8.66
CA TYR A 205 -9.30 6.94 9.41
C TYR A 205 -9.83 5.51 9.22
N MET A 206 -9.96 5.04 7.98
CA MET A 206 -10.36 3.65 7.68
C MET A 206 -9.45 2.65 8.41
N GLU A 207 -8.12 2.84 8.33
CA GLU A 207 -7.16 1.97 9.01
C GLU A 207 -7.33 1.98 10.53
N LYS A 208 -7.59 3.15 11.11
CA LYS A 208 -7.88 3.29 12.54
C LYS A 208 -9.15 2.52 12.93
N VAL A 209 -10.23 2.68 12.17
CA VAL A 209 -11.50 1.99 12.43
C VAL A 209 -11.32 0.47 12.39
N ILE A 210 -10.60 -0.06 11.40
CA ILE A 210 -10.29 -1.50 11.29
C ILE A 210 -9.44 -1.96 12.48
N ARG A 211 -8.41 -1.18 12.86
CA ARG A 211 -7.54 -1.50 14.00
C ARG A 211 -8.28 -1.53 15.33
N ASP A 212 -9.11 -0.53 15.58
CA ASP A 212 -9.90 -0.41 16.81
C ASP A 212 -10.96 -1.53 16.92
N ALA A 213 -11.46 -2.02 15.78
CA ALA A 213 -12.34 -3.18 15.71
C ALA A 213 -11.61 -4.53 15.93
N GLY A 214 -10.27 -4.55 15.95
CA GLY A 214 -9.45 -5.76 16.04
C GLY A 214 -9.30 -6.51 14.72
N GLY A 215 -9.47 -5.82 13.59
CA GLY A 215 -9.45 -6.37 12.24
C GLY A 215 -10.82 -6.37 11.57
N CYS A 216 -10.86 -6.82 10.32
CA CYS A 216 -12.08 -6.93 9.53
C CYS A 216 -12.08 -8.22 8.70
N THR A 217 -13.20 -8.53 8.06
CA THR A 217 -13.31 -9.62 7.08
C THR A 217 -13.77 -9.07 5.74
N ASP A 218 -13.62 -9.85 4.69
CA ASP A 218 -14.06 -9.52 3.34
C ASP A 218 -13.52 -8.16 2.82
N PHE A 219 -12.24 -7.89 3.11
CA PHE A 219 -11.58 -6.67 2.69
C PHE A 219 -11.30 -6.71 1.19
N VAL A 220 -11.75 -5.69 0.48
CA VAL A 220 -11.49 -5.47 -0.94
C VAL A 220 -11.21 -4.00 -1.15
N ALA A 221 -10.02 -3.69 -1.68
CA ALA A 221 -9.67 -2.39 -2.21
C ALA A 221 -9.71 -2.45 -3.74
N VAL A 222 -10.42 -1.52 -4.37
CA VAL A 222 -10.41 -1.30 -5.83
C VAL A 222 -9.77 0.05 -6.08
N ILE A 223 -8.76 0.07 -6.95
CA ILE A 223 -7.90 1.22 -7.17
C ILE A 223 -8.01 1.62 -8.64
N GLN A 224 -8.31 2.90 -8.87
CA GLN A 224 -8.51 3.45 -10.21
C GLN A 224 -7.38 4.41 -10.57
N TYR A 225 -7.14 4.49 -11.88
CA TYR A 225 -6.09 5.31 -12.46
C TYR A 225 -6.66 6.23 -13.53
N PRO A 226 -6.09 7.44 -13.68
CA PRO A 226 -6.58 8.41 -14.67
C PRO A 226 -6.24 8.02 -16.12
N ASN A 227 -5.22 7.18 -16.30
CA ASN A 227 -4.77 6.65 -17.59
C ASN A 227 -3.83 5.45 -17.34
N THR A 228 -3.29 4.87 -18.41
CA THR A 228 -2.45 3.66 -18.38
C THR A 228 -0.94 3.93 -18.30
N GLN A 229 -0.53 5.20 -18.24
CA GLN A 229 0.89 5.61 -18.26
C GLN A 229 1.44 5.88 -16.87
N THR A 230 0.59 6.28 -15.92
CA THR A 230 1.00 6.63 -14.55
C THR A 230 0.81 5.46 -13.58
N GLN A 231 1.65 5.39 -12.55
CA GLN A 231 1.46 4.51 -11.39
C GLN A 231 0.81 5.23 -10.20
N ILE A 232 0.38 6.47 -10.38
CA ILE A 232 -0.35 7.28 -9.39
C ILE A 232 -1.85 7.05 -9.56
N PRO A 233 -2.55 6.43 -8.58
CA PRO A 233 -4.00 6.29 -8.61
C PRO A 233 -4.69 7.65 -8.53
N ASN A 234 -5.93 7.73 -9.00
CA ASN A 234 -6.78 8.91 -8.78
C ASN A 234 -7.93 8.65 -7.80
N HIS A 235 -8.29 7.38 -7.55
CA HIS A 235 -9.44 7.06 -6.69
C HIS A 235 -9.29 5.68 -6.06
N TYR A 236 -9.75 5.56 -4.81
CA TYR A 236 -9.79 4.33 -4.03
C TYR A 236 -11.21 4.03 -3.57
N LYS A 237 -11.59 2.76 -3.64
CA LYS A 237 -12.80 2.22 -3.03
C LYS A 237 -12.46 1.02 -2.17
N TYR A 238 -12.71 1.14 -0.88
CA TYR A 238 -12.56 0.06 0.09
C TYR A 238 -13.91 -0.46 0.50
N THR A 239 -14.04 -1.78 0.56
CA THR A 239 -15.20 -2.45 1.15
C THR A 239 -14.71 -3.54 2.08
N TYR A 240 -15.29 -3.62 3.27
CA TYR A 240 -14.90 -4.61 4.28
C TYR A 240 -16.04 -4.82 5.28
N LYS A 241 -15.91 -5.82 6.15
CA LYS A 241 -16.88 -6.11 7.19
C LYS A 241 -16.28 -6.03 8.58
N ILE A 242 -16.92 -5.24 9.45
CA ILE A 242 -16.65 -5.22 10.88
C ILE A 242 -17.83 -5.86 11.59
N GLN A 243 -17.57 -6.90 12.37
CA GLN A 243 -18.60 -7.65 13.11
C GLN A 243 -19.78 -8.11 12.20
N GLY A 244 -19.46 -8.49 10.96
CA GLY A 244 -20.44 -8.96 9.97
C GLY A 244 -21.19 -7.87 9.19
N ARG A 245 -20.97 -6.58 9.49
CA ARG A 245 -21.58 -5.45 8.77
C ARG A 245 -20.65 -4.88 7.73
N SER A 246 -21.15 -4.65 6.53
CA SER A 246 -20.39 -4.04 5.44
C SER A 246 -20.20 -2.53 5.65
N VAL A 247 -18.96 -2.08 5.45
CA VAL A 247 -18.53 -0.68 5.39
C VAL A 247 -17.99 -0.41 3.99
N THR A 248 -18.15 0.82 3.50
CA THR A 248 -17.62 1.26 2.21
C THR A 248 -17.05 2.66 2.36
N ASP A 249 -15.76 2.78 2.09
CA ASP A 249 -15.03 4.05 2.10
C ASP A 249 -14.54 4.35 0.67
N GLU A 250 -14.83 5.55 0.17
CA GLU A 250 -14.48 5.97 -1.19
C GLU A 250 -13.88 7.38 -1.16
N PHE A 251 -12.70 7.56 -1.74
CA PHE A 251 -12.01 8.84 -1.76
C PHE A 251 -11.06 8.99 -2.94
N ASP A 252 -10.87 10.25 -3.35
CA ASP A 252 -9.94 10.63 -4.42
C ASP A 252 -8.52 10.82 -3.87
N ASN A 253 -7.51 10.53 -4.69
CA ASN A 253 -6.10 10.69 -4.34
C ASN A 253 -5.65 12.16 -4.45
N VAL A 254 -6.21 13.01 -3.60
CA VAL A 254 -6.00 14.46 -3.58
C VAL A 254 -5.86 14.95 -2.14
N ASN A 255 -5.30 16.14 -1.97
CA ASN A 255 -5.18 16.76 -0.66
C ASN A 255 -6.58 17.11 -0.07
N PRO A 256 -7.01 16.47 1.03
CA PRO A 256 -8.33 16.72 1.61
C PRO A 256 -8.49 18.14 2.17
N ASP A 257 -7.41 18.79 2.63
CA ASP A 257 -7.48 20.18 3.12
C ASP A 257 -7.81 21.15 1.98
N GLU A 258 -7.29 20.91 0.78
CA GLU A 258 -7.58 21.75 -0.38
C GLU A 258 -9.03 21.60 -0.85
N VAL A 259 -9.52 20.36 -0.90
CA VAL A 259 -10.92 20.07 -1.23
C VAL A 259 -11.85 20.75 -0.22
N ASN A 260 -11.58 20.58 1.08
CA ASN A 260 -12.39 21.16 2.16
C ASN A 260 -12.36 22.69 2.17
N LYS A 261 -11.21 23.30 1.86
CA LYS A 261 -11.10 24.76 1.73
C LYS A 261 -11.94 25.32 0.58
N ASN A 262 -12.05 24.59 -0.52
CA ASN A 262 -12.87 24.99 -1.66
C ASN A 262 -14.37 24.83 -1.37
N LEU A 263 -14.77 23.80 -0.61
CA LEU A 263 -16.13 23.65 -0.10
C LEU A 263 -16.51 24.82 0.83
N GLY A 264 -15.62 25.18 1.76
CA GLY A 264 -15.83 26.33 2.67
C GLY A 264 -15.95 27.68 1.96
N LYS A 265 -15.34 27.85 0.78
CA LYS A 265 -15.49 29.05 -0.06
C LYS A 265 -16.80 29.09 -0.83
N THR A 266 -17.34 27.95 -1.24
CA THR A 266 -18.68 27.90 -1.86
C THR A 266 -19.81 28.19 -0.89
N THR A 267 -19.58 28.06 0.43
CA THR A 267 -20.53 28.44 1.49
C THR A 267 -20.41 29.89 1.95
N GLY A 268 -19.83 30.79 1.14
CA GLY A 268 -19.66 32.22 1.43
C GLY A 268 -20.94 33.07 1.55
N THR A 269 -22.12 32.45 1.67
CA THR A 269 -23.32 33.11 2.18
C THR A 269 -23.60 32.51 3.55
N SER A 270 -23.55 33.32 4.61
CA SER A 270 -23.80 32.95 6.00
C SER A 270 -24.87 31.85 6.11
N SER A 271 -24.41 30.60 6.24
CA SER A 271 -25.28 29.45 6.43
C SER A 271 -25.84 29.55 7.84
N THR A 272 -27.00 30.17 7.95
CA THR A 272 -27.92 29.81 9.03
C THR A 272 -28.02 28.28 9.00
N PRO A 273 -27.85 27.57 10.13
CA PRO A 273 -27.99 26.11 10.17
C PRO A 273 -29.27 25.72 9.44
N PRO A 274 -29.26 24.72 8.54
CA PRO A 274 -30.48 24.21 7.95
C PRO A 274 -31.43 23.90 9.11
N LYS A 275 -32.57 24.61 9.15
CA LYS A 275 -33.63 24.28 10.09
C LYS A 275 -33.95 22.80 9.89
N THR A 276 -33.79 22.04 10.96
CA THR A 276 -34.20 20.65 11.10
C THR A 276 -35.59 20.49 10.49
N VAL A 277 -35.65 19.89 9.29
CA VAL A 277 -36.91 19.40 8.75
C VAL A 277 -37.25 18.19 9.62
N LYS A 278 -38.22 18.36 10.52
CA LYS A 278 -38.83 17.25 11.24
C LYS A 278 -39.35 16.25 10.20
N VAL A 279 -38.64 15.16 10.01
CA VAL A 279 -39.15 13.98 9.32
C VAL A 279 -40.24 13.38 10.23
N PRO A 280 -41.46 13.11 9.74
CA PRO A 280 -42.50 12.49 10.55
C PRO A 280 -42.08 11.07 10.94
N ALA A 281 -42.27 10.73 12.22
CA ALA A 281 -42.02 9.40 12.75
C ALA A 281 -42.88 8.34 12.02
N PRO A 282 -42.30 7.19 11.64
CA PRO A 282 -43.08 5.98 11.41
C PRO A 282 -43.40 5.29 12.73
N ASP A 283 -44.53 4.59 12.68
CA ASP A 283 -45.30 4.01 13.77
C ASP A 283 -44.57 3.02 14.68
N GLN A 284 -45.08 2.91 15.91
CA GLN A 284 -44.62 2.00 16.95
C GLN A 284 -44.79 0.52 16.57
N THR A 285 -43.76 -0.29 16.85
CA THR A 285 -43.75 -1.69 17.34
C THR A 285 -42.32 -2.24 17.12
N ALA A 286 -41.60 -2.93 18.00
CA ALA A 286 -41.87 -3.62 19.26
C ALA A 286 -40.59 -3.69 20.12
N SER A 287 -40.78 -4.01 21.40
CA SER A 287 -39.84 -4.02 22.53
C SER A 287 -38.54 -4.83 22.37
N SER A 288 -37.40 -4.17 22.67
CA SER A 288 -36.35 -4.72 23.55
C SER A 288 -35.42 -3.62 24.10
N ASN A 289 -35.59 -3.21 25.36
CA ASN A 289 -34.56 -2.59 26.23
C ASN A 289 -33.78 -1.33 25.74
N GLU A 290 -34.28 -0.57 24.77
CA GLU A 290 -33.68 0.68 24.26
C GLU A 290 -33.91 1.87 25.21
N ASP A 291 -33.43 1.76 26.44
CA ASP A 291 -33.53 2.82 27.45
C ASP A 291 -32.27 3.70 27.44
N VAL A 292 -32.35 4.83 26.73
CA VAL A 292 -31.24 5.79 26.62
C VAL A 292 -30.82 6.36 27.97
N SER A 293 -31.72 6.39 28.97
CA SER A 293 -31.41 6.93 30.31
C SER A 293 -30.36 6.12 31.08
N LYS A 294 -30.09 4.88 30.64
CA LYS A 294 -29.02 4.04 31.20
C LYS A 294 -27.64 4.35 30.65
N VAL A 295 -27.57 5.10 29.55
CA VAL A 295 -26.33 5.43 28.83
C VAL A 295 -26.06 6.93 28.90
N ASP A 296 -27.06 7.75 28.60
CA ASP A 296 -27.03 9.20 28.76
C ASP A 296 -27.05 9.57 30.25
N THR A 297 -25.85 9.63 30.85
CA THR A 297 -25.69 9.84 32.28
C THR A 297 -25.98 11.29 32.66
N ASN A 298 -25.75 12.20 31.73
CA ASN A 298 -25.94 13.64 31.94
C ASN A 298 -27.36 14.13 31.58
N HIS A 299 -28.20 13.24 31.03
CA HIS A 299 -29.61 13.46 30.67
C HIS A 299 -29.82 14.61 29.65
N ASN A 300 -28.86 14.87 28.76
CA ASN A 300 -28.97 15.91 27.73
C ASN A 300 -29.60 15.41 26.41
N GLY A 301 -29.97 14.13 26.35
CA GLY A 301 -30.57 13.48 25.18
C GLY A 301 -29.58 13.04 24.11
N ASN A 302 -28.27 13.26 24.31
CA ASN A 302 -27.20 12.85 23.43
C ASN A 302 -26.19 11.98 24.19
N VAL A 303 -25.71 10.92 23.56
CA VAL A 303 -24.76 9.97 24.11
C VAL A 303 -23.39 10.22 23.49
N THR A 304 -22.41 10.44 24.34
CA THR A 304 -20.99 10.54 23.93
C THR A 304 -20.38 9.15 23.75
N ILE A 305 -19.27 9.07 22.99
CA ILE A 305 -18.46 7.83 22.88
C ILE A 305 -18.05 7.32 24.27
N ALA A 306 -17.71 8.21 25.20
CA ALA A 306 -17.33 7.86 26.56
C ALA A 306 -18.47 7.20 27.34
N GLU A 307 -19.68 7.74 27.23
CA GLU A 307 -20.89 7.18 27.87
C GLU A 307 -21.26 5.81 27.27
N ALA A 308 -21.20 5.68 25.95
CA ALA A 308 -21.44 4.41 25.28
C ALA A 308 -20.41 3.34 25.70
N LYS A 309 -19.12 3.69 25.80
CA LYS A 309 -18.07 2.78 26.30
C LYS A 309 -18.30 2.40 27.77
N ALA A 310 -18.66 3.35 28.63
CA ALA A 310 -18.95 3.10 30.04
C ALA A 310 -20.15 2.17 30.22
N ALA A 311 -21.14 2.25 29.33
CA ALA A 311 -22.29 1.34 29.28
C ALA A 311 -21.96 -0.02 28.63
N GLY A 312 -20.71 -0.28 28.24
CA GLY A 312 -20.24 -1.56 27.73
C GLY A 312 -20.44 -1.76 26.22
N PHE A 313 -20.78 -0.70 25.48
CA PHE A 313 -20.84 -0.79 24.02
C PHE A 313 -19.43 -0.82 23.42
N LYS A 314 -19.27 -1.63 22.37
CA LYS A 314 -18.05 -1.69 21.58
C LYS A 314 -18.13 -0.67 20.45
N MET A 315 -17.04 0.07 20.24
CA MET A 315 -16.91 1.02 19.14
C MET A 315 -16.47 0.33 17.85
N PRO A 316 -16.74 0.93 16.67
CA PRO A 316 -17.63 2.08 16.47
C PRO A 316 -19.12 1.72 16.62
N ILE A 317 -19.95 2.69 16.99
CA ILE A 317 -21.42 2.58 16.99
C ILE A 317 -21.95 2.93 15.61
N THR A 318 -22.65 2.01 14.96
CA THR A 318 -23.13 2.22 13.58
C THR A 318 -24.62 2.61 13.52
N ARG A 319 -25.11 3.07 12.36
CA ARG A 319 -26.53 3.43 12.09
C ARG A 319 -27.58 2.42 12.56
N ASP A 320 -27.23 1.14 12.59
CA ASP A 320 -28.13 0.07 13.01
C ASP A 320 -28.30 -0.02 14.53
N SER A 321 -27.39 0.59 15.29
CA SER A 321 -27.49 0.67 16.74
C SER A 321 -28.60 1.62 17.11
N TRP A 322 -29.51 1.18 17.99
CA TRP A 322 -30.52 2.07 18.56
C TRP A 322 -29.91 3.29 19.25
N LEU A 323 -28.66 3.18 19.72
CA LEU A 323 -27.91 4.23 20.37
C LEU A 323 -27.46 5.31 19.39
N TYR A 324 -27.23 4.96 18.11
CA TYR A 324 -26.65 5.85 17.10
C TYR A 324 -27.47 7.12 16.90
N LYS A 325 -28.81 7.03 16.95
CA LYS A 325 -29.71 8.20 16.82
C LYS A 325 -29.53 9.25 17.93
N TYR A 326 -28.82 8.90 19.00
CA TYR A 326 -28.48 9.78 20.11
C TYR A 326 -27.02 10.23 20.09
N MET A 327 -26.21 9.81 19.11
CA MET A 327 -24.78 10.12 19.06
C MET A 327 -24.46 11.14 17.96
N ASP A 328 -23.37 11.88 18.13
CA ASP A 328 -22.88 12.87 17.14
C ASP A 328 -22.02 12.17 16.08
N ASP A 329 -22.63 11.87 14.94
CA ASP A 329 -21.93 11.49 13.70
C ASP A 329 -21.60 12.78 12.93
N ARG A 330 -20.39 13.30 13.17
CA ARG A 330 -19.99 14.62 12.69
C ARG A 330 -19.60 14.64 11.22
N ASP A 331 -19.09 13.54 10.67
CA ASP A 331 -18.67 13.41 9.28
C ASP A 331 -19.73 12.73 8.39
N GLY A 332 -20.72 12.07 8.99
CA GLY A 332 -21.84 11.46 8.28
C GLY A 332 -21.50 10.11 7.65
N ASP A 333 -20.44 9.44 8.08
CA ASP A 333 -20.01 8.13 7.54
C ASP A 333 -20.94 6.98 7.99
N GLY A 334 -21.72 7.18 9.06
CA GLY A 334 -22.60 6.16 9.63
C GLY A 334 -22.01 5.37 10.78
N LEU A 335 -20.88 5.84 11.31
CA LEU A 335 -20.11 5.30 12.40
C LEU A 335 -19.92 6.40 13.44
N VAL A 336 -19.99 6.06 14.71
CA VAL A 336 -19.59 6.94 15.81
C VAL A 336 -18.57 6.18 16.64
N GLY A 337 -17.31 6.51 16.43
CA GLY A 337 -16.14 5.91 17.06
C GLY A 337 -15.11 6.98 17.44
N GLU A 338 -13.99 6.55 18.05
CA GLU A 338 -12.93 7.48 18.51
C GLU A 338 -12.26 8.28 17.40
#